data_AF-A0A7N6F8Q5-F1
#
_entry.id   AF-A0A7N6F8Q5-F1
#
_cell.length_a   1.000
_cell.length_b   1.000
_cell.length_c   1.000
_cell.angle_alpha   90.00
_cell.angle_beta   90.00
_cell.angle_gamma   90.00
#
_symmetry.space_group_name_H-M   'P 1'
#
loop_
_entity.id
_entity.type
_entity.pdbx_description
1 polymer ?
#
loop_
_entity_poly.entity_id
_entity_poly.type
_entity_poly.pdbx_seq_one_letter_code
_entity_poly.pdbx_strand_id
1 'polypeptide(L)'
;MALLTLHRLPSISTAPDEHFQRRARLQKRESFALVKGAVLLLEEAESEGFRDTSPAKQSSKASCTQQRHLQAMFEQLRPEDTLKLAVQLESISPVRVRYLIVVSTLSSKQESILLGMDFPNTDSDHCTIGLVLPIWSDTQVYLDGDGGFSVTSAERTRIFKPVSIQTMWSVLQVLHGCCERAVKTAVIPGNGLEWAQHYHNQLESDRFCINEWEAMNDLESVRRDSKGLSSADRVSNERLIKEHLRDIMRTEDLDNLTSKMVSRGQMCRFDMRPYKEYIDNEILVTMAQMDKPSKIFDYLYLGSEWNAANSEELQKNNVGYILNVTREIDNFFPESFTYMNIRVYDVESTDLLSHWPDTYNFINTARKSGQAVLVHCKMGVSRSASTVIAYAMKQQHWPLDVALAYVRERRSIVKPNEGFLKQLQTYSGILSARSGMVVDLMLYMLLFLILLSDFWAHVRSVVSVHSPFKPAAPQRTLEAKIERPATKVRGEGRDGRKAR
;
A
#
# COMPACT_ATOMS: atom_id res chain seq x y z
N MET A 1 -3.03 13.87 -5.19
CA MET A 1 -2.61 13.51 -6.55
C MET A 1 -3.66 14.03 -7.52
N ALA A 2 -3.25 14.44 -8.72
CA ALA A 2 -4.17 14.71 -9.82
C ALA A 2 -4.16 13.50 -10.75
N LEU A 3 -5.32 13.04 -11.22
CA LEU A 3 -5.40 12.00 -12.24
C LEU A 3 -5.45 12.70 -13.61
N LEU A 4 -4.52 12.37 -14.50
CA LEU A 4 -4.46 12.92 -15.85
C LEU A 4 -4.77 11.82 -16.86
N THR A 5 -5.76 12.04 -17.71
CA THR A 5 -6.05 11.15 -18.83
C THR A 5 -5.60 11.82 -20.11
N LEU A 6 -4.68 11.19 -20.84
CA LEU A 6 -4.19 11.68 -22.13
C LEU A 6 -4.82 10.88 -23.26
N HIS A 7 -5.22 11.60 -24.31
CA HIS A 7 -5.75 11.04 -25.54
C HIS A 7 -4.72 11.17 -26.64
N ARG A 8 -4.31 10.03 -27.23
CA ARG A 8 -3.42 10.05 -28.38
C ARG A 8 -4.22 10.43 -29.63
N LEU A 9 -3.85 11.55 -30.27
CA LEU A 9 -4.44 11.96 -31.55
C LEU A 9 -4.01 10.98 -32.66
N PRO A 10 -4.89 10.65 -33.61
CA PRO A 10 -4.53 9.79 -34.73
C PRO A 10 -3.47 10.46 -35.60
N SER A 11 -2.42 9.71 -35.98
CA SER A 11 -1.41 10.19 -36.92
C SER A 11 -2.07 10.43 -38.28
N ILE A 12 -2.23 11.70 -38.67
CA ILE A 12 -2.74 12.04 -40.00
C ILE A 12 -1.56 11.92 -40.97
N SER A 13 -1.47 10.79 -41.65
CA SER A 13 -0.74 10.70 -42.92
C SER A 13 -1.32 9.59 -43.78
N THR A 14 -1.64 9.96 -45.02
CA THR A 14 -2.08 9.17 -46.19
C THR A 14 -3.61 9.03 -46.44
N ALA A 15 -3.95 9.17 -47.72
CA ALA A 15 -5.22 9.60 -48.34
C ALA A 15 -6.32 8.51 -48.38
N PRO A 16 -7.58 8.84 -48.78
CA PRO A 16 -8.71 7.95 -48.61
C PRO A 16 -8.80 6.95 -49.76
N ASP A 17 -8.63 5.66 -49.46
CA ASP A 17 -9.20 4.60 -50.28
C ASP A 17 -10.44 4.06 -49.58
N GLU A 18 -11.58 4.20 -50.26
CA GLU A 18 -12.87 3.70 -49.84
C GLU A 18 -12.89 2.16 -49.87
N HIS A 19 -13.68 1.58 -48.96
CA HIS A 19 -13.91 0.16 -48.71
C HIS A 19 -12.89 -0.55 -47.81
N PHE A 20 -13.08 -0.49 -46.49
CA PHE A 20 -13.07 -1.69 -45.63
C PHE A 20 -13.77 -1.43 -44.28
N GLN A 21 -14.39 -2.49 -43.78
CA GLN A 21 -15.41 -2.53 -42.72
C GLN A 21 -14.98 -1.95 -41.36
N ARG A 22 -15.96 -1.36 -40.66
CA ARG A 22 -15.97 -0.96 -39.24
C ARG A 22 -15.22 -1.96 -38.33
N ARG A 23 -13.96 -1.66 -38.02
CA ARG A 23 -13.35 -1.94 -36.72
C ARG A 23 -12.86 -0.61 -36.16
N ALA A 24 -13.67 -0.02 -35.29
CA ALA A 24 -13.23 1.10 -34.48
C ALA A 24 -12.06 0.61 -33.61
N ARG A 25 -10.83 0.96 -34.00
CA ARG A 25 -9.66 0.82 -33.13
C ARG A 25 -9.87 1.83 -32.00
N LEU A 26 -10.43 1.36 -30.88
CA LEU A 26 -10.63 2.18 -29.69
C LEU A 26 -9.32 2.91 -29.39
N GLN A 27 -9.37 4.24 -29.34
CA GLN A 27 -8.23 5.06 -28.94
C GLN A 27 -7.82 4.60 -27.54
N LYS A 28 -6.57 4.16 -27.39
CA LYS A 28 -6.05 3.74 -26.09
C LYS A 28 -6.01 4.98 -25.19
N ARG A 29 -6.87 5.01 -24.17
CA ARG A 29 -6.85 6.01 -23.11
C ARG A 29 -5.71 5.61 -22.17
N GLU A 30 -4.87 6.55 -21.83
CA GLU A 30 -3.81 6.33 -20.85
C GLU A 30 -4.06 7.26 -19.68
N SER A 31 -4.28 6.63 -18.52
CA SER A 31 -4.55 7.32 -17.26
C SER A 31 -3.28 7.34 -16.42
N PHE A 32 -2.95 8.50 -15.87
CA PHE A 32 -1.72 8.73 -15.11
C PHE A 32 -2.04 9.24 -13.72
N ALA A 33 -1.32 8.71 -12.73
CA ALA A 33 -1.30 9.26 -11.39
C ALA A 33 -0.18 10.31 -11.30
N LEU A 34 -0.55 11.54 -10.89
CA LEU A 34 0.39 12.64 -10.72
C LEU A 34 0.72 12.82 -9.23
N VAL A 35 1.99 12.55 -8.91
CA VAL A 35 2.66 12.90 -7.67
C VAL A 35 3.59 14.08 -7.98
N LYS A 36 3.90 14.93 -7.00
CA LYS A 36 4.75 16.11 -7.23
C LYS A 36 6.13 15.68 -7.75
N GLY A 37 6.38 15.88 -9.05
CA GLY A 37 7.64 15.50 -9.71
C GLY A 37 7.72 14.04 -10.20
N ALA A 38 6.66 13.24 -10.07
CA ALA A 38 6.58 11.87 -10.61
C ALA A 38 5.22 11.59 -11.24
N VAL A 39 5.21 10.95 -12.40
CA VAL A 39 4.01 10.59 -13.16
C VAL A 39 4.07 9.10 -13.44
N LEU A 40 3.06 8.35 -13.01
CA LEU A 40 3.01 6.89 -13.17
C LEU A 40 1.82 6.51 -14.05
N LEU A 41 2.04 5.65 -15.05
CA LEU A 41 0.96 5.09 -15.86
C LEU A 41 0.13 4.10 -15.04
N LEU A 42 -1.17 4.31 -15.02
CA LEU A 42 -2.16 3.37 -14.51
C LEU A 42 -2.53 2.43 -15.67
N GLU A 43 -2.23 1.14 -15.53
CA GLU A 43 -2.67 0.16 -16.52
C GLU A 43 -4.20 -0.03 -16.41
N GLU A 44 -4.95 0.47 -17.40
CA GLU A 44 -6.39 0.26 -17.49
C GLU A 44 -6.70 -1.21 -17.78
N ALA A 45 -7.50 -1.84 -16.91
CA ALA A 45 -8.24 -3.05 -17.26
C ALA A 45 -9.34 -2.65 -18.26
N GLU A 46 -9.47 -3.41 -19.35
CA GLU A 46 -10.45 -3.18 -20.41
C GLU A 46 -11.87 -3.04 -19.81
N SER A 47 -12.47 -1.86 -19.90
CA SER A 47 -13.87 -1.65 -19.51
C SER A 47 -14.61 -0.80 -20.55
N GLU A 48 -15.77 -1.33 -20.93
CA GLU A 48 -16.67 -0.79 -21.94
C GLU A 48 -17.30 0.56 -21.55
N GLY A 49 -17.71 1.30 -22.58
CA GLY A 49 -17.92 2.74 -22.53
C GLY A 49 -18.98 3.25 -21.55
N PHE A 50 -18.64 4.35 -20.88
CA PHE A 50 -19.60 5.26 -20.27
C PHE A 50 -19.33 6.70 -20.72
N ARG A 51 -20.43 7.39 -21.07
CA ARG A 51 -20.50 8.72 -21.68
C ARG A 51 -20.16 9.84 -20.70
N ASP A 52 -19.57 10.89 -21.27
CA ASP A 52 -19.14 12.14 -20.65
C ASP A 52 -20.25 12.93 -19.94
N THR A 53 -19.98 13.35 -18.71
CA THR A 53 -20.47 14.61 -18.16
C THR A 53 -19.39 15.22 -17.27
N SER A 54 -18.74 16.28 -17.75
CA SER A 54 -17.74 17.05 -17.02
C SER A 54 -18.38 18.26 -16.32
N PRO A 55 -17.95 18.59 -15.09
CA PRO A 55 -17.91 19.97 -14.65
C PRO A 55 -16.47 20.39 -14.33
N ALA A 56 -16.04 21.45 -15.01
CA ALA A 56 -14.77 22.12 -14.83
C ALA A 56 -14.53 22.50 -13.36
N LYS A 57 -13.39 22.09 -12.79
CA LYS A 57 -12.85 22.61 -11.52
C LYS A 57 -11.40 23.02 -11.71
N GLN A 58 -11.14 24.24 -11.24
CA GLN A 58 -9.89 25.00 -11.30
C GLN A 58 -8.65 24.13 -11.03
N SER A 59 -7.82 23.92 -12.05
CA SER A 59 -6.52 23.28 -11.93
C SER A 59 -5.49 24.27 -11.40
N SER A 60 -4.64 23.84 -10.47
CA SER A 60 -3.48 24.63 -10.03
C SER A 60 -2.51 24.80 -11.21
N LYS A 61 -1.84 25.95 -11.32
CA LYS A 61 -0.90 26.28 -12.42
C LYS A 61 0.15 25.17 -12.65
N ALA A 62 0.61 24.53 -11.57
CA ALA A 62 1.57 23.41 -11.62
C ALA A 62 1.00 22.13 -12.28
N SER A 63 -0.28 21.82 -12.07
CA SER A 63 -0.96 20.68 -12.72
C SER A 63 -1.10 20.89 -14.23
N CYS A 64 -1.29 22.13 -14.66
CA CYS A 64 -1.37 22.49 -16.08
C CYS A 64 0.00 22.38 -16.77
N THR A 65 1.08 22.83 -16.14
CA THR A 65 2.44 22.69 -16.67
C THR A 65 2.87 21.23 -16.82
N GLN A 66 2.65 20.40 -15.80
CA GLN A 66 3.01 18.97 -15.86
C GLN A 66 2.23 18.22 -16.96
N GLN A 67 0.97 18.58 -17.18
CA GLN A 67 0.17 18.04 -18.27
C GLN A 67 0.74 18.40 -19.65
N ARG A 68 1.18 19.66 -19.85
CA ARG A 68 1.83 20.11 -21.10
C ARG A 68 3.15 19.36 -21.34
N HIS A 69 3.98 19.22 -20.32
CA HIS A 69 5.22 18.46 -20.42
C HIS A 69 4.97 16.99 -20.80
N LEU A 70 4.01 16.33 -20.16
CA LEU A 70 3.67 14.94 -20.50
C LEU A 70 3.23 14.80 -21.95
N GLN A 71 2.38 15.72 -22.43
CA GLN A 71 1.95 15.71 -23.83
C GLN A 71 3.14 15.84 -24.79
N ALA A 72 4.07 16.76 -24.51
CA ALA A 72 5.30 16.92 -25.31
C ALA A 72 6.17 15.65 -25.31
N MET A 73 6.29 14.97 -24.15
CA MET A 73 7.02 13.68 -24.08
C MET A 73 6.35 12.62 -24.96
N PHE A 74 5.02 12.52 -24.94
CA PHE A 74 4.27 11.56 -25.75
C PHE A 74 4.41 11.79 -27.26
N GLU A 75 4.55 13.04 -27.68
CA GLU A 75 4.78 13.39 -29.08
C GLU A 75 6.16 12.93 -29.58
N GLN A 76 7.15 12.79 -28.68
CA GLN A 76 8.47 12.24 -28.99
C GLN A 76 8.51 10.70 -29.03
N LEU A 77 7.51 10.01 -28.44
CA LEU A 77 7.49 8.56 -28.38
C LEU A 77 6.85 7.94 -29.63
N ARG A 78 7.40 6.81 -30.07
CA ARG A 78 6.81 6.03 -31.17
C ARG A 78 5.38 5.58 -30.86
N PRO A 79 4.52 5.38 -31.87
CA PRO A 79 3.15 4.90 -31.69
C PRO A 79 3.01 3.59 -30.91
N GLU A 80 4.04 2.75 -30.92
CA GLU A 80 4.05 1.44 -30.26
C GLU A 80 4.59 1.49 -28.82
N ASP A 81 5.14 2.63 -28.39
CA ASP A 81 5.79 2.77 -27.10
C ASP A 81 4.84 3.35 -26.06
N THR A 82 4.99 2.85 -24.83
CA THR A 82 4.21 3.26 -23.66
C THR A 82 5.13 3.78 -22.58
N LEU A 83 4.83 4.97 -22.07
CA LEU A 83 5.52 5.57 -20.93
C LEU A 83 5.04 4.90 -19.63
N LYS A 84 5.94 4.27 -18.88
CA LYS A 84 5.63 3.62 -17.59
C LYS A 84 5.72 4.58 -16.43
N LEU A 85 6.76 5.41 -16.44
CA LEU A 85 7.06 6.36 -15.38
C LEU A 85 7.75 7.57 -16.01
N ALA A 86 7.43 8.78 -15.55
CA ALA A 86 8.20 9.98 -15.80
C ALA A 86 8.53 10.68 -14.49
N VAL A 87 9.80 11.00 -14.27
CA VAL A 87 10.24 11.67 -13.05
C VAL A 87 11.09 12.89 -13.34
N GLN A 88 10.88 13.95 -12.58
CA GLN A 88 11.69 15.15 -12.69
C GLN A 88 13.02 14.95 -11.93
N LEU A 89 14.12 15.39 -12.55
CA LEU A 89 15.45 15.39 -11.95
C LEU A 89 15.87 16.81 -11.53
N GLU A 90 16.77 16.89 -10.56
CA GLU A 90 17.58 18.10 -10.33
C GLU A 90 18.40 18.41 -11.61
N SER A 91 18.44 19.67 -12.01
CA SER A 91 19.33 20.16 -13.06
C SER A 91 20.29 21.20 -12.49
N ILE A 92 21.49 21.24 -13.04
CA ILE A 92 22.49 22.27 -12.73
C ILE A 92 21.99 23.65 -13.19
N SER A 93 21.20 23.70 -14.27
CA SER A 93 20.56 24.92 -14.73
C SER A 93 19.22 25.13 -14.01
N PRO A 94 19.01 26.29 -13.35
CA PRO A 94 17.74 26.58 -12.67
C PRO A 94 16.59 26.87 -13.65
N VAL A 95 16.89 27.04 -14.94
CA VAL A 95 15.90 27.35 -15.98
C VAL A 95 15.39 26.08 -16.63
N ARG A 96 16.26 25.09 -16.87
CA ARG A 96 15.91 23.87 -17.59
C ARG A 96 15.20 22.87 -16.69
N VAL A 97 14.26 22.15 -17.27
CA VAL A 97 13.55 21.06 -16.59
C VAL A 97 13.96 19.75 -17.23
N ARG A 98 14.37 18.79 -16.41
CA ARG A 98 14.81 17.46 -16.86
C ARG A 98 13.87 16.39 -16.38
N TYR A 99 13.54 15.48 -17.27
CA TYR A 99 12.80 14.28 -16.93
C TYR A 99 13.60 13.03 -17.28
N LEU A 100 13.56 12.06 -16.38
CA LEU A 100 13.93 10.68 -16.68
C LEU A 100 12.64 9.88 -16.82
N ILE A 101 12.48 9.19 -17.94
CA ILE A 101 11.29 8.41 -18.22
C ILE A 101 11.66 6.95 -18.49
N VAL A 102 10.80 6.04 -18.04
CA VAL A 102 10.88 4.60 -18.34
C VAL A 102 9.88 4.29 -19.43
N VAL A 103 10.36 3.75 -20.55
CA VAL A 103 9.54 3.43 -21.72
C VAL A 103 9.62 1.94 -21.99
N SER A 104 8.49 1.32 -22.31
CA SER A 104 8.42 -0.05 -22.81
C SER A 104 7.67 -0.10 -24.14
N THR A 105 7.98 -1.06 -24.99
CA THR A 105 7.28 -1.27 -26.25
C THR A 105 6.09 -2.22 -26.09
N LEU A 106 5.01 -2.00 -26.84
CA LEU A 106 3.88 -2.93 -26.92
C LEU A 106 4.25 -4.26 -27.58
N SER A 107 5.24 -4.26 -28.47
CA SER A 107 5.71 -5.48 -29.16
C SER A 107 6.34 -6.49 -28.19
N SER A 108 6.95 -6.00 -27.11
CA SER A 108 7.61 -6.78 -26.08
C SER A 108 7.54 -6.04 -24.75
N LYS A 109 6.51 -6.31 -23.94
CA LYS A 109 6.32 -5.70 -22.60
C LYS A 109 7.48 -5.98 -21.63
N GLN A 110 8.38 -6.89 -21.99
CA GLN A 110 9.53 -7.31 -21.20
C GLN A 110 10.75 -6.41 -21.47
N GLU A 111 10.76 -5.70 -22.60
CA GLU A 111 11.81 -4.77 -22.99
C GLU A 111 11.52 -3.36 -22.49
N SER A 112 12.53 -2.70 -21.94
CA SER A 112 12.40 -1.33 -21.43
C SER A 112 13.68 -0.54 -21.64
N ILE A 113 13.54 0.77 -21.84
CA ILE A 113 14.65 1.72 -21.90
C ILE A 113 14.38 2.90 -20.96
N LEU A 114 15.46 3.52 -20.52
CA LEU A 114 15.46 4.82 -19.87
C LEU A 114 15.75 5.90 -20.91
N LEU A 115 14.89 6.92 -20.95
CA LEU A 115 15.11 8.13 -21.75
C LEU A 115 15.26 9.34 -20.83
N GLY A 116 16.24 10.19 -21.12
CA GLY A 116 16.40 11.49 -20.50
C GLY A 116 15.91 12.55 -21.46
N MET A 117 14.95 13.36 -21.02
CA MET A 117 14.33 14.41 -21.80
C MET A 117 14.61 15.78 -21.17
N ASP A 118 14.96 16.74 -22.01
CA ASP A 118 15.26 18.12 -21.63
C ASP A 118 14.16 19.06 -22.11
N PHE A 119 13.70 19.94 -21.23
CA PHE A 119 12.83 21.08 -21.56
C PHE A 119 13.64 22.37 -21.40
N PRO A 120 13.63 23.27 -22.41
CA PRO A 120 14.36 24.54 -22.35
C PRO A 120 14.00 25.42 -21.15
N ASN A 121 12.72 25.40 -20.76
CA ASN A 121 12.21 26.09 -19.57
C ASN A 121 10.94 25.41 -19.02
N THR A 122 10.49 25.83 -17.83
CA THR A 122 9.31 25.27 -17.15
C THR A 122 7.99 25.47 -17.87
N ASP A 123 7.87 26.43 -18.79
CA ASP A 123 6.63 26.70 -19.53
C ASP A 123 6.69 26.21 -20.98
N SER A 124 7.72 25.44 -21.35
CA SER A 124 7.94 24.94 -22.71
C SER A 124 7.00 23.79 -23.05
N ASP A 125 6.44 23.84 -24.27
CA ASP A 125 5.59 22.78 -24.81
C ASP A 125 6.38 21.82 -25.73
N HIS A 126 7.70 21.97 -25.79
CA HIS A 126 8.61 21.12 -26.55
C HIS A 126 9.73 20.58 -25.67
N CYS A 127 10.11 19.32 -25.91
CA CYS A 127 11.24 18.65 -25.27
C CYS A 127 12.13 17.91 -26.28
N THR A 128 13.39 17.76 -25.94
CA THR A 128 14.38 17.02 -26.72
C THR A 128 14.86 15.79 -25.95
N ILE A 129 15.33 14.77 -26.67
CA ILE A 129 15.93 13.59 -26.05
C ILE A 129 17.44 13.83 -25.90
N GLY A 130 17.91 13.79 -24.66
CA GLY A 130 19.33 13.97 -24.30
C GLY A 130 20.01 12.71 -23.79
N LEU A 131 19.23 11.66 -23.48
CA LEU A 131 19.76 10.40 -23.00
C LEU A 131 18.95 9.21 -23.50
N VAL A 132 19.65 8.18 -23.95
CA VAL A 132 19.11 6.83 -24.14
C VAL A 132 19.96 5.86 -23.34
N LEU A 133 19.34 5.06 -22.49
CA LEU A 133 19.99 4.01 -21.70
C LEU A 133 19.15 2.73 -21.75
N PRO A 134 19.57 1.73 -22.54
CA PRO A 134 18.90 0.43 -22.59
C PRO A 134 18.97 -0.30 -21.23
N ILE A 135 17.93 -1.06 -20.88
CA ILE A 135 17.91 -1.91 -19.68
C ILE A 135 18.17 -3.36 -20.11
N TRP A 136 19.42 -3.78 -19.97
CA TRP A 136 19.88 -5.14 -20.23
C TRP A 136 19.70 -6.05 -19.01
N SER A 137 19.85 -7.37 -19.21
CA SER A 137 19.80 -8.36 -18.12
C SER A 137 20.88 -8.16 -17.05
N ASP A 138 22.01 -7.54 -17.39
CA ASP A 138 23.10 -7.23 -16.46
C ASP A 138 23.00 -5.83 -15.85
N THR A 139 21.91 -5.09 -16.11
CA THR A 139 21.75 -3.72 -15.60
C THR A 139 21.63 -3.73 -14.08
N GLN A 140 22.55 -3.02 -13.42
CA GLN A 140 22.58 -2.87 -11.97
C GLN A 140 22.09 -1.48 -11.56
N VAL A 141 21.34 -1.43 -10.46
CA VAL A 141 20.81 -0.18 -9.90
C VAL A 141 21.22 -0.09 -8.43
N TYR A 142 21.83 1.03 -8.05
CA TYR A 142 22.30 1.27 -6.69
C TYR A 142 21.87 2.64 -6.19
N LEU A 143 21.62 2.79 -4.90
CA LEU A 143 21.46 4.11 -4.29
C LEU A 143 22.80 4.85 -4.24
N ASP A 144 22.74 6.16 -4.44
CA ASP A 144 23.87 7.07 -4.26
C ASP A 144 23.54 7.99 -3.08
N GLY A 145 24.28 7.87 -1.99
CA GLY A 145 23.95 8.39 -0.64
C GLY A 145 23.93 9.89 -0.42
N ASP A 146 23.53 10.62 -1.42
CA ASP A 146 23.20 12.03 -1.50
C ASP A 146 21.85 12.16 -2.25
N GLY A 147 20.94 11.20 -2.04
CA GLY A 147 19.57 11.17 -2.56
C GLY A 147 19.47 10.96 -4.07
N GLY A 148 20.49 10.35 -4.66
CA GLY A 148 20.45 9.88 -6.03
C GLY A 148 20.40 8.36 -6.13
N PHE A 149 20.41 7.88 -7.36
CA PHE A 149 20.68 6.48 -7.66
C PHE A 149 21.59 6.41 -8.88
N SER A 150 22.34 5.33 -9.00
CA SER A 150 23.17 5.01 -10.15
C SER A 150 22.59 3.83 -10.90
N VAL A 151 22.68 3.87 -12.23
CA VAL A 151 22.33 2.76 -13.13
C VAL A 151 23.57 2.42 -13.92
N THR A 152 24.02 1.18 -13.80
CA THR A 152 25.11 0.62 -14.59
C THR A 152 24.52 -0.27 -15.67
N SER A 153 24.67 0.12 -16.93
CA SER A 153 24.22 -0.64 -18.10
C SER A 153 25.32 -0.61 -19.17
N ALA A 154 25.65 -1.79 -19.74
CA ALA A 154 26.73 -1.96 -20.72
C ALA A 154 28.06 -1.29 -20.27
N GLU A 155 28.49 -1.61 -19.03
CA GLU A 155 29.72 -1.10 -18.39
C GLU A 155 29.77 0.42 -18.15
N ARG A 156 28.69 1.16 -18.44
CA ARG A 156 28.59 2.60 -18.17
C ARG A 156 27.69 2.85 -16.97
N THR A 157 28.23 3.49 -15.95
CA THR A 157 27.47 3.95 -14.79
C THR A 157 27.01 5.37 -15.02
N ARG A 158 25.72 5.64 -14.81
CA ARG A 158 25.13 6.98 -14.81
C ARG A 158 24.43 7.22 -13.48
N ILE A 159 24.67 8.37 -12.88
CA ILE A 159 24.00 8.79 -11.65
C ILE A 159 22.76 9.61 -12.04
N PHE A 160 21.72 9.61 -11.22
CA PHE A 160 20.54 10.43 -11.39
C PHE A 160 20.13 11.02 -10.04
N LYS A 161 19.69 12.27 -10.04
CA LYS A 161 19.27 13.00 -8.83
C LYS A 161 17.79 13.38 -8.96
N PRO A 162 16.84 12.57 -8.48
CA PRO A 162 15.42 12.93 -8.48
C PRO A 162 15.13 14.13 -7.57
N VAL A 163 14.10 14.91 -7.89
CA VAL A 163 13.72 16.10 -7.10
C VAL A 163 13.24 15.79 -5.67
N SER A 164 12.87 14.54 -5.38
CA SER A 164 12.45 14.07 -4.05
C SER A 164 12.77 12.59 -3.82
N ILE A 165 12.82 12.17 -2.56
CA ILE A 165 12.97 10.75 -2.16
C ILE A 165 11.82 9.89 -2.70
N GLN A 166 10.60 10.43 -2.74
CA GLN A 166 9.44 9.72 -3.28
C GLN A 166 9.56 9.48 -4.79
N THR A 167 10.06 10.49 -5.51
CA THR A 167 10.39 10.38 -6.94
C THR A 167 11.47 9.32 -7.15
N MET A 168 12.53 9.33 -6.33
CA MET A 168 13.59 8.33 -6.37
C MET A 168 13.06 6.91 -6.18
N TRP A 169 12.23 6.68 -5.15
CA TRP A 169 11.65 5.37 -4.89
C TRP A 169 10.80 4.85 -6.04
N SER A 170 9.96 5.72 -6.60
CA SER A 170 9.09 5.38 -7.73
C SER A 170 9.93 4.87 -8.92
N VAL A 171 11.08 5.50 -9.17
CA VAL A 171 12.03 5.05 -10.20
C VAL A 171 12.63 3.70 -9.85
N LEU A 172 13.11 3.52 -8.62
CA LEU A 172 13.76 2.27 -8.20
C LEU A 172 12.80 1.09 -8.30
N GLN A 173 11.54 1.23 -7.87
CA GLN A 173 10.53 0.18 -7.97
C GLN A 173 10.30 -0.23 -9.43
N VAL A 174 10.08 0.75 -10.32
CA VAL A 174 9.85 0.49 -11.74
C VAL A 174 11.09 -0.12 -12.38
N LEU A 175 12.28 0.41 -12.09
CA LEU A 175 13.55 -0.07 -12.64
C LEU A 175 13.88 -1.49 -12.20
N HIS A 176 13.73 -1.82 -10.90
CA HIS A 176 13.93 -3.19 -10.44
C HIS A 176 12.98 -4.17 -11.15
N GLY A 177 11.71 -3.79 -11.32
CA GLY A 177 10.76 -4.58 -12.11
C GLY A 177 11.19 -4.73 -13.58
N CYS A 178 11.76 -3.69 -14.19
CA CYS A 178 12.32 -3.76 -15.55
C CYS A 178 13.54 -4.68 -15.62
N CYS A 179 14.49 -4.55 -14.69
CA CYS A 179 15.68 -5.41 -14.61
C CYS A 179 15.28 -6.88 -14.41
N GLU A 180 14.33 -7.17 -13.53
CA GLU A 180 13.86 -8.54 -13.30
C GLU A 180 13.24 -9.15 -14.58
N ARG A 181 12.44 -8.37 -15.32
CA ARG A 181 11.89 -8.79 -16.62
C ARG A 181 13.00 -9.02 -17.65
N ALA A 182 13.96 -8.10 -17.75
CA ALA A 182 15.09 -8.21 -18.67
C ALA A 182 15.95 -9.46 -18.38
N VAL A 183 16.15 -9.80 -17.11
CA VAL A 183 16.81 -11.04 -16.68
C VAL A 183 15.99 -12.27 -17.10
N LYS A 184 14.68 -12.27 -16.87
CA LYS A 184 13.80 -13.40 -17.22
C LYS A 184 13.77 -13.68 -18.72
N THR A 185 13.84 -12.65 -19.56
CA THR A 185 13.84 -12.80 -21.02
C THR A 185 15.23 -12.78 -21.66
N ALA A 186 16.30 -12.77 -20.85
CA ALA A 186 17.68 -12.74 -21.31
C ALA A 186 17.94 -11.63 -22.36
N VAL A 187 17.48 -10.41 -22.06
CA VAL A 187 17.67 -9.24 -22.94
C VAL A 187 19.15 -8.84 -22.89
N ILE A 188 19.84 -9.05 -24.00
CA ILE A 188 21.27 -8.78 -24.16
C ILE A 188 21.50 -8.01 -25.47
N PRO A 189 22.62 -7.31 -25.63
CA PRO A 189 22.96 -6.67 -26.90
C PRO A 189 22.87 -7.65 -28.08
N GLY A 190 22.05 -7.32 -29.08
CA GLY A 190 21.76 -8.17 -30.25
C GLY A 190 20.61 -9.18 -30.07
N ASN A 191 19.98 -9.24 -28.89
CA ASN A 191 18.77 -10.02 -28.63
C ASN A 191 17.79 -9.22 -27.76
N GLY A 192 17.03 -8.34 -28.42
CA GLY A 192 16.09 -7.41 -27.81
C GLY A 192 16.58 -5.97 -27.83
N LEU A 193 15.66 -5.01 -27.63
CA LEU A 193 15.94 -3.57 -27.62
C LEU A 193 16.46 -2.98 -28.94
N GLU A 194 16.30 -3.67 -30.07
CA GLU A 194 16.62 -3.14 -31.42
C GLU A 194 15.93 -1.80 -31.69
N TRP A 195 14.74 -1.62 -31.13
CA TRP A 195 13.99 -0.39 -31.24
C TRP A 195 14.61 0.81 -30.51
N ALA A 196 15.50 0.58 -29.54
CA ALA A 196 16.22 1.66 -28.85
C ALA A 196 17.09 2.47 -29.83
N GLN A 197 17.51 1.87 -30.95
CA GLN A 197 18.28 2.55 -32.00
C GLN A 197 17.50 3.73 -32.60
N HIS A 198 16.18 3.67 -32.65
CA HIS A 198 15.34 4.78 -33.10
C HIS A 198 15.61 6.05 -32.30
N TYR A 199 15.61 5.92 -30.96
CA TYR A 199 15.85 7.02 -30.05
C TYR A 199 17.32 7.45 -30.03
N HIS A 200 18.25 6.52 -30.24
CA HIS A 200 19.67 6.85 -30.33
C HIS A 200 19.98 7.77 -31.53
N ASN A 201 19.23 7.63 -32.61
CA ASN A 201 19.34 8.48 -33.80
C ASN A 201 18.64 9.85 -33.62
N GLN A 202 17.91 10.07 -32.51
CA GLN A 202 17.12 11.27 -32.22
C GLN A 202 17.65 12.03 -30.98
N LEU A 203 18.96 11.93 -30.72
CA LEU A 203 19.60 12.74 -29.68
C LEU A 203 19.71 14.20 -30.14
N GLU A 204 18.69 14.99 -29.85
CA GLU A 204 18.52 16.38 -30.31
C GLU A 204 18.87 17.43 -29.25
N SER A 205 19.11 17.03 -27.99
CA SER A 205 19.47 17.99 -26.93
C SER A 205 20.80 18.70 -27.21
N ASP A 206 20.90 19.96 -26.78
CA ASP A 206 22.12 20.75 -26.89
C ASP A 206 23.34 20.03 -26.28
N ARG A 207 24.54 20.32 -26.81
CA ARG A 207 25.80 19.71 -26.31
C ARG A 207 26.01 19.92 -24.81
N PHE A 208 25.56 21.03 -24.25
CA PHE A 208 25.61 21.26 -22.80
C PHE A 208 24.68 20.31 -22.03
N CYS A 209 23.50 20.03 -22.56
CA CYS A 209 22.55 19.09 -21.96
C CYS A 209 23.07 17.65 -22.04
N ILE A 210 23.60 17.24 -23.20
CA ILE A 210 24.22 15.92 -23.38
C ILE A 210 25.40 15.76 -22.42
N ASN A 211 26.29 16.76 -22.35
CA ASN A 211 27.39 16.75 -21.40
C ASN A 211 26.90 16.65 -19.96
N GLU A 212 25.81 17.30 -19.56
CA GLU A 212 25.26 17.15 -18.19
C GLU A 212 24.69 15.75 -17.94
N TRP A 213 24.19 15.05 -18.97
CA TRP A 213 23.81 13.64 -18.87
C TRP A 213 25.01 12.69 -18.84
N GLU A 214 26.13 13.06 -19.44
CA GLU A 214 27.38 12.28 -19.50
C GLU A 214 28.33 12.57 -18.32
N ALA A 215 28.37 13.81 -17.83
CA ALA A 215 29.29 14.33 -16.83
C ALA A 215 28.86 14.04 -15.39
N MET A 216 28.45 12.80 -15.13
CA MET A 216 28.26 12.29 -13.78
C MET A 216 29.32 11.25 -13.39
N ASN A 217 30.54 11.43 -13.91
CA ASN A 217 31.73 10.65 -13.56
C ASN A 217 32.57 11.29 -12.42
N ASP A 218 32.31 12.55 -12.03
CA ASP A 218 33.21 13.32 -11.15
C ASP A 218 32.83 13.33 -9.67
N LEU A 219 31.87 12.50 -9.25
CA LEU A 219 31.79 12.10 -7.84
C LEU A 219 32.50 10.76 -7.73
N GLU A 220 33.77 10.81 -7.31
CA GLU A 220 34.39 9.66 -6.66
C GLU A 220 33.34 9.08 -5.71
N SER A 221 32.81 7.88 -6.01
CA SER A 221 32.22 7.07 -4.96
C SER A 221 33.39 6.86 -4.01
N VAL A 222 33.46 7.61 -2.92
CA VAL A 222 34.53 7.51 -1.92
C VAL A 222 34.32 6.19 -1.19
N ARG A 223 34.59 5.10 -1.90
CA ARG A 223 34.85 3.76 -1.39
C ARG A 223 36.25 3.83 -0.80
N ARG A 224 36.41 4.55 0.32
CA ARG A 224 37.60 4.41 1.15
C ARG A 224 37.18 4.03 2.56
N ASP A 225 37.55 2.81 2.89
CA ASP A 225 37.55 2.22 4.22
C ASP A 225 38.00 3.24 5.27
N SER A 226 37.06 3.70 6.09
CA SER A 226 37.38 4.46 7.30
C SER A 226 37.77 3.48 8.39
N LYS A 227 39.02 2.99 8.34
CA LYS A 227 39.69 2.42 9.51
C LYS A 227 39.80 3.54 10.56
N GLY A 228 39.11 3.41 11.71
CA GLY A 228 39.46 4.19 12.91
C GLY A 228 38.35 4.83 13.74
N LEU A 229 37.18 4.20 13.92
CA LEU A 229 36.22 4.57 14.97
C LEU A 229 36.06 3.42 15.97
N SER A 230 36.09 3.73 17.26
CA SER A 230 35.78 2.79 18.35
C SER A 230 34.42 2.14 18.09
N SER A 231 34.32 0.81 18.21
CA SER A 231 33.12 0.05 17.85
C SER A 231 31.87 0.48 18.63
N ALA A 232 32.03 0.98 19.86
CA ALA A 232 30.93 1.47 20.69
C ALA A 232 30.35 2.80 20.20
N ASP A 233 31.19 3.73 19.76
CA ASP A 233 30.76 5.03 19.24
C ASP A 233 30.07 4.88 17.89
N ARG A 234 30.53 3.94 17.06
CA ARG A 234 29.90 3.62 15.77
C ARG A 234 28.46 3.12 15.95
N VAL A 235 28.24 2.18 16.87
CA VAL A 235 26.89 1.62 17.16
C VAL A 235 25.95 2.68 17.74
N SER A 236 26.47 3.56 18.61
CA SER A 236 25.69 4.68 19.17
C SER A 236 25.24 5.66 18.09
N ASN A 237 26.16 6.04 17.19
CA ASN A 237 25.88 6.96 16.08
C ASN A 237 24.94 6.33 15.05
N GLU A 238 25.10 5.05 14.71
CA GLU A 238 24.18 4.29 13.83
C GLU A 238 22.75 4.27 14.40
N ARG A 239 22.60 4.06 15.71
CA ARG A 239 21.29 4.11 16.37
C ARG A 239 20.64 5.50 16.32
N LEU A 240 21.42 6.55 16.57
CA LEU A 240 20.97 7.94 16.46
C LEU A 240 20.53 8.28 15.02
N ILE A 241 21.31 7.85 14.02
CA ILE A 241 20.99 8.02 12.60
C ILE A 241 19.66 7.33 12.28
N LYS A 242 19.48 6.08 12.71
CA LYS A 242 18.25 5.30 12.49
C LYS A 242 17.01 5.95 13.13
N GLU A 243 17.13 6.43 14.37
CA GLU A 243 16.04 7.09 15.07
C GLU A 243 15.67 8.43 14.40
N HIS A 244 16.68 9.17 13.92
CA HIS A 244 16.47 10.44 13.22
C HIS A 244 15.88 10.27 11.82
N LEU A 245 16.38 9.33 11.01
CA LEU A 245 15.78 8.99 9.70
C LEU A 245 14.31 8.59 9.86
N ARG A 246 14.00 7.81 10.90
CA ARG A 246 12.63 7.44 11.23
C ARG A 246 11.79 8.63 11.64
N ASP A 247 12.36 9.61 12.34
CA ASP A 247 11.63 10.82 12.74
C ASP A 247 11.38 11.76 11.55
N ILE A 248 12.38 12.02 10.71
CA ILE A 248 12.24 12.78 9.45
C ILE A 248 11.13 12.18 8.58
N MET A 249 11.15 10.85 8.39
CA MET A 249 10.12 10.15 7.60
C MET A 249 8.72 10.15 8.26
N ARG A 250 8.61 10.52 9.54
CA ARG A 250 7.33 10.64 10.28
C ARG A 250 6.82 12.08 10.38
N THR A 251 7.69 13.07 10.30
CA THR A 251 7.37 14.48 10.58
C THR A 251 7.34 15.35 9.33
N GLU A 252 8.16 15.01 8.33
CA GLU A 252 8.26 15.79 7.11
C GLU A 252 7.46 15.20 5.96
N ASP A 253 6.98 16.09 5.09
CA ASP A 253 6.30 15.73 3.85
C ASP A 253 7.33 15.16 2.86
N LEU A 254 7.26 13.84 2.62
CA LEU A 254 8.16 13.10 1.72
C LEU A 254 8.19 13.68 0.29
N ASP A 255 7.16 14.45 -0.09
CA ASP A 255 7.07 15.17 -1.37
C ASP A 255 8.09 16.33 -1.49
N ASN A 256 8.71 16.80 -0.39
CA ASN A 256 9.67 17.91 -0.41
C ASN A 256 11.07 17.54 0.12
N LEU A 257 11.26 16.33 0.64
CA LEU A 257 12.54 15.90 1.22
C LEU A 257 13.58 15.62 0.12
N THR A 258 14.61 16.47 0.07
CA THR A 258 15.80 16.31 -0.79
C THR A 258 17.00 15.91 0.09
N SER A 259 18.00 15.21 -0.47
CA SER A 259 19.25 14.87 0.26
C SER A 259 19.97 16.05 0.88
N LYS A 260 19.84 17.23 0.27
CA LYS A 260 20.37 18.49 0.81
C LYS A 260 19.74 18.84 2.17
N MET A 261 18.51 18.41 2.48
CA MET A 261 17.91 18.60 3.80
C MET A 261 18.39 17.57 4.83
N VAL A 262 18.73 16.35 4.39
CA VAL A 262 19.43 15.36 5.24
C VAL A 262 20.85 15.83 5.57
N SER A 263 21.56 16.46 4.62
CA SER A 263 22.91 17.01 4.84
C SER A 263 22.94 18.41 5.50
N ARG A 264 21.89 19.24 5.34
CA ARG A 264 21.77 20.56 6.00
C ARG A 264 21.05 20.53 7.34
N GLY A 265 20.51 19.38 7.75
CA GLY A 265 20.05 19.12 9.10
C GLY A 265 21.20 19.38 10.08
N GLN A 266 21.26 20.61 10.56
CA GLN A 266 22.33 21.22 11.34
C GLN A 266 22.32 20.70 12.80
N MET A 267 22.25 19.38 12.99
CA MET A 267 21.95 18.76 14.30
C MET A 267 22.79 17.52 14.63
N CYS A 268 23.43 16.85 13.67
CA CYS A 268 24.42 15.82 14.00
C CYS A 268 25.78 16.48 14.24
N ARG A 269 26.26 16.46 15.49
CA ARG A 269 27.60 16.96 15.90
C ARG A 269 28.77 16.14 15.32
N PHE A 270 28.54 15.27 14.34
CA PHE A 270 29.50 14.31 13.83
C PHE A 270 29.45 14.21 12.31
N ASP A 271 30.58 13.85 11.71
CA ASP A 271 30.74 13.69 10.27
C ASP A 271 29.90 12.49 9.78
N MET A 272 29.00 12.72 8.82
CA MET A 272 28.15 11.68 8.23
C MET A 272 28.86 10.89 7.12
N ARG A 273 29.97 11.40 6.57
CA ARG A 273 30.70 10.73 5.48
C ARG A 273 31.07 9.27 5.76
N PRO A 274 31.50 8.87 6.98
CA PRO A 274 31.83 7.48 7.30
C PRO A 274 30.61 6.54 7.39
N TYR A 275 29.39 7.09 7.53
CA TYR A 275 28.15 6.34 7.70
C TYR A 275 27.30 6.33 6.44
N LYS A 276 27.81 6.83 5.30
CA LYS A 276 27.06 6.93 4.04
C LYS A 276 26.41 5.60 3.63
N GLU A 277 27.18 4.50 3.65
CA GLU A 277 26.66 3.16 3.35
C GLU A 277 25.58 2.70 4.36
N TYR A 278 25.75 3.00 5.65
CA TYR A 278 24.76 2.68 6.67
C TYR A 278 23.48 3.50 6.48
N ILE A 279 23.60 4.78 6.15
CA ILE A 279 22.47 5.68 5.87
C ILE A 279 21.72 5.19 4.62
N ASP A 280 22.44 4.82 3.56
CA ASP A 280 21.83 4.32 2.31
C ASP A 280 21.08 3.01 2.55
N ASN A 281 21.72 2.08 3.28
CA ASN A 281 21.10 0.83 3.67
C ASN A 281 19.93 1.04 4.63
N GLU A 282 19.99 1.97 5.59
CA GLU A 282 18.88 2.25 6.50
C GLU A 282 17.74 3.01 5.81
N ILE A 283 18.03 3.88 4.84
CA ILE A 283 17.01 4.50 3.97
C ILE A 283 16.32 3.40 3.17
N LEU A 284 17.09 2.54 2.50
CA LEU A 284 16.55 1.41 1.73
C LEU A 284 15.78 0.44 2.61
N VAL A 285 16.28 0.07 3.79
CA VAL A 285 15.61 -0.82 4.74
C VAL A 285 14.37 -0.15 5.31
N THR A 286 14.41 1.13 5.64
CA THR A 286 13.23 1.85 6.13
C THR A 286 12.17 1.96 5.04
N MET A 287 12.55 2.19 3.78
CA MET A 287 11.66 2.24 2.62
C MET A 287 11.18 0.85 2.15
N ALA A 288 12.00 -0.20 2.26
CA ALA A 288 11.64 -1.58 1.94
C ALA A 288 10.79 -2.22 3.05
N GLN A 289 11.02 -1.86 4.31
CA GLN A 289 10.11 -2.15 5.42
C GLN A 289 8.77 -1.40 5.28
N MET A 290 8.69 -0.40 4.41
CA MET A 290 7.48 0.39 4.18
C MET A 290 6.48 -0.24 3.21
N ASP A 291 6.73 -1.38 2.57
CA ASP A 291 5.73 -1.92 1.63
C ASP A 291 5.52 -3.44 1.63
N LYS A 292 5.11 -3.94 2.80
CA LYS A 292 4.11 -5.00 2.90
C LYS A 292 3.02 -4.54 3.87
N PRO A 293 1.74 -4.91 3.66
CA PRO A 293 0.71 -4.63 4.65
C PRO A 293 1.06 -5.34 5.96
N SER A 294 1.00 -4.62 7.08
CA SER A 294 1.34 -5.17 8.39
C SER A 294 0.18 -6.04 8.87
N LYS A 295 0.42 -7.35 9.03
CA LYS A 295 -0.56 -8.28 9.60
C LYS A 295 -0.75 -7.99 11.08
N ILE A 296 -1.89 -7.41 11.44
CA ILE A 296 -2.23 -7.04 12.83
C ILE A 296 -2.85 -8.23 13.57
N PHE A 297 -3.85 -8.85 12.94
CA PHE A 297 -4.43 -10.13 13.35
C PHE A 297 -4.48 -11.06 12.13
N ASP A 298 -4.87 -12.32 12.33
CA ASP A 298 -4.93 -13.31 11.25
C ASP A 298 -5.77 -12.90 10.03
N TYR A 299 -6.76 -12.06 10.27
CA TYR A 299 -7.72 -11.57 9.29
C TYR A 299 -7.67 -10.05 9.10
N LEU A 300 -6.73 -9.34 9.74
CA LEU A 300 -6.68 -7.87 9.71
C LEU A 300 -5.29 -7.38 9.35
N TYR A 301 -5.22 -6.65 8.24
CA TYR A 301 -4.01 -6.01 7.75
C TYR A 301 -4.13 -4.48 7.85
N LEU A 302 -3.03 -3.82 8.17
CA LEU A 302 -2.90 -2.36 8.20
C LEU A 302 -1.87 -1.92 7.14
N GLY A 303 -2.27 -1.01 6.26
CA GLY A 303 -1.41 -0.58 5.15
C GLY A 303 -1.62 0.86 4.66
N SER A 304 -0.86 1.18 3.62
CA SER A 304 -0.88 2.43 2.84
C SER A 304 -1.75 2.30 1.59
N GLU A 305 -1.85 3.38 0.82
CA GLU A 305 -2.48 3.37 -0.52
C GLU A 305 -1.79 2.38 -1.46
N TRP A 306 -0.47 2.21 -1.32
CA TRP A 306 0.33 1.29 -2.12
C TRP A 306 -0.03 -0.17 -1.85
N ASN A 307 -0.27 -0.54 -0.59
CA ASN A 307 -0.74 -1.89 -0.26
C ASN A 307 -2.15 -2.16 -0.81
N ALA A 308 -3.00 -1.13 -0.90
CA ALA A 308 -4.34 -1.25 -1.49
C ALA A 308 -4.32 -1.33 -3.03
N ALA A 309 -3.27 -0.81 -3.67
CA ALA A 309 -3.07 -0.88 -5.12
C ALA A 309 -2.41 -2.20 -5.59
N ASN A 310 -1.96 -3.07 -4.68
CA ASN A 310 -1.29 -4.32 -5.02
C ASN A 310 -2.26 -5.52 -5.00
N SER A 311 -2.96 -5.76 -6.12
CA SER A 311 -3.93 -6.87 -6.23
C SER A 311 -3.32 -8.25 -5.97
N GLU A 312 -2.07 -8.49 -6.38
CA GLU A 312 -1.41 -9.79 -6.19
C GLU A 312 -1.19 -10.07 -4.70
N GLU A 313 -0.70 -9.08 -3.95
CA GLU A 313 -0.46 -9.22 -2.51
C GLU A 313 -1.78 -9.30 -1.72
N LEU A 314 -2.82 -8.58 -2.15
CA LEU A 314 -4.15 -8.69 -1.58
C LEU A 314 -4.71 -10.12 -1.72
N GLN A 315 -4.63 -10.69 -2.91
CA GLN A 315 -5.10 -12.06 -3.17
C GLN A 315 -4.26 -13.09 -2.41
N LYS A 316 -2.93 -12.95 -2.42
CA LYS A 316 -2.01 -13.81 -1.67
C LYS A 316 -2.31 -13.84 -0.17
N ASN A 317 -2.75 -12.71 0.39
CA ASN A 317 -3.13 -12.60 1.80
C ASN A 317 -4.59 -12.96 2.08
N ASN A 318 -5.32 -13.53 1.10
CA ASN A 318 -6.75 -13.85 1.20
C ASN A 318 -7.60 -12.64 1.62
N VAL A 319 -7.24 -11.44 1.15
CA VAL A 319 -8.02 -10.23 1.40
C VAL A 319 -9.26 -10.26 0.51
N GLY A 320 -10.44 -10.21 1.12
CA GLY A 320 -11.72 -10.07 0.41
C GLY A 320 -12.38 -8.70 0.62
N TYR A 321 -11.92 -7.97 1.64
CA TYR A 321 -12.52 -6.72 2.09
C TYR A 321 -11.47 -5.62 2.20
N ILE A 322 -11.82 -4.40 1.81
CA ILE A 322 -10.92 -3.25 1.91
C ILE A 322 -11.66 -2.07 2.55
N LEU A 323 -11.14 -1.58 3.67
CA LEU A 323 -11.61 -0.39 4.36
C LEU A 323 -10.70 0.79 4.00
N ASN A 324 -11.20 1.69 3.16
CA ASN A 324 -10.51 2.88 2.70
C ASN A 324 -10.88 4.07 3.59
N VAL A 325 -9.94 4.53 4.42
CA VAL A 325 -10.12 5.66 5.35
C VAL A 325 -9.50 6.93 4.78
N THR A 326 -9.88 7.29 3.56
CA THR A 326 -9.37 8.47 2.87
C THR A 326 -10.44 9.19 2.06
N ARG A 327 -10.30 10.52 1.95
CA ARG A 327 -11.10 11.32 1.03
C ARG A 327 -10.48 11.39 -0.36
N GLU A 328 -9.16 11.31 -0.42
CA GLU A 328 -8.35 11.65 -1.59
C GLU A 328 -7.90 10.46 -2.45
N ILE A 329 -8.13 9.21 -2.01
CA ILE A 329 -7.72 8.00 -2.75
C ILE A 329 -8.96 7.18 -3.07
N ASP A 330 -9.15 6.86 -4.36
CA ASP A 330 -10.23 6.00 -4.80
C ASP A 330 -9.91 4.51 -4.67
N ASN A 331 -10.93 3.68 -4.82
CA ASN A 331 -10.80 2.24 -4.71
C ASN A 331 -10.16 1.70 -5.98
N PHE A 332 -9.04 1.00 -5.85
CA PHE A 332 -8.28 0.49 -6.99
C PHE A 332 -8.97 -0.67 -7.71
N PHE A 333 -9.73 -1.49 -6.98
CA PHE A 333 -10.30 -2.73 -7.50
C PHE A 333 -11.77 -2.94 -7.06
N PRO A 334 -12.69 -1.98 -7.31
CA PRO A 334 -14.04 -1.97 -6.74
C PRO A 334 -14.89 -3.20 -7.12
N GLU A 335 -14.56 -3.86 -8.22
CA GLU A 335 -15.27 -5.07 -8.70
C GLU A 335 -14.74 -6.36 -8.07
N SER A 336 -13.50 -6.36 -7.58
CA SER A 336 -12.80 -7.57 -7.11
C SER A 336 -12.84 -7.75 -5.60
N PHE A 337 -13.10 -6.68 -4.84
CA PHE A 337 -13.14 -6.71 -3.37
C PHE A 337 -14.36 -5.97 -2.84
N THR A 338 -14.81 -6.32 -1.64
CA THR A 338 -15.87 -5.57 -0.96
C THR A 338 -15.28 -4.36 -0.25
N TYR A 339 -15.78 -3.16 -0.57
CA TYR A 339 -15.26 -1.91 0.01
C TYR A 339 -16.18 -1.28 1.05
N MET A 340 -15.56 -0.64 2.04
CA MET A 340 -16.18 0.40 2.85
C MET A 340 -15.31 1.65 2.78
N ASN A 341 -15.94 2.82 2.58
CA ASN A 341 -15.26 4.09 2.41
C ASN A 341 -15.59 5.04 3.56
N ILE A 342 -14.57 5.57 4.22
CA ILE A 342 -14.68 6.71 5.15
C ILE A 342 -13.93 7.88 4.54
N ARG A 343 -14.69 8.79 3.92
CA ARG A 343 -14.14 9.89 3.09
C ARG A 343 -13.70 11.08 3.94
N VAL A 344 -12.54 10.95 4.60
CA VAL A 344 -11.99 11.98 5.50
C VAL A 344 -10.52 12.33 5.25
N TYR A 345 -10.14 13.56 5.60
CA TYR A 345 -8.74 14.04 5.59
C TYR A 345 -8.03 13.74 6.91
N ASP A 346 -6.70 13.70 6.88
CA ASP A 346 -5.84 13.50 8.06
C ASP A 346 -5.58 14.80 8.82
N VAL A 347 -6.63 15.36 9.41
CA VAL A 347 -6.56 16.60 10.19
C VAL A 347 -7.19 16.36 11.55
N GLU A 348 -6.73 17.08 12.57
CA GLU A 348 -7.16 16.88 13.96
C GLU A 348 -8.67 17.14 14.17
N SER A 349 -9.29 17.97 13.32
CA SER A 349 -10.71 18.29 13.36
C SER A 349 -11.62 17.22 12.75
N THR A 350 -11.06 16.20 12.08
CA THR A 350 -11.83 15.09 11.50
C THR A 350 -12.42 14.22 12.59
N ASP A 351 -13.71 13.88 12.49
CA ASP A 351 -14.35 12.90 13.37
C ASP A 351 -14.23 11.47 12.80
N LEU A 352 -13.44 10.62 13.45
CA LEU A 352 -13.38 9.17 13.21
C LEU A 352 -14.18 8.38 14.25
N LEU A 353 -14.40 8.95 15.44
CA LEU A 353 -15.07 8.32 16.57
C LEU A 353 -16.47 7.83 16.21
N SER A 354 -17.24 8.65 15.48
CA SER A 354 -18.59 8.30 15.05
C SER A 354 -18.65 7.13 14.07
N HIS A 355 -17.56 6.86 13.35
CA HIS A 355 -17.49 5.79 12.35
C HIS A 355 -17.01 4.44 12.89
N TRP A 356 -16.36 4.41 14.07
CA TRP A 356 -15.80 3.17 14.62
C TRP A 356 -16.81 2.04 14.91
N PRO A 357 -18.10 2.31 15.23
CA PRO A 357 -19.10 1.26 15.27
C PRO A 357 -19.26 0.51 13.93
N ASP A 358 -19.31 1.24 12.83
CA ASP A 358 -19.55 0.68 11.49
C ASP A 358 -18.30 -0.03 10.96
N THR A 359 -17.12 0.57 11.14
CA THR A 359 -15.85 -0.09 10.75
C THR A 359 -15.63 -1.39 11.51
N TYR A 360 -16.01 -1.42 12.80
CA TYR A 360 -15.93 -2.63 13.60
C TYR A 360 -16.81 -3.75 13.04
N ASN A 361 -18.03 -3.43 12.61
CA ASN A 361 -18.95 -4.39 12.01
C ASN A 361 -18.44 -4.88 10.64
N PHE A 362 -17.89 -3.98 9.83
CA PHE A 362 -17.31 -4.33 8.53
C PHE A 362 -16.12 -5.30 8.66
N ILE A 363 -15.16 -4.99 9.55
CA ILE A 363 -14.01 -5.87 9.82
C ILE A 363 -14.47 -7.24 10.35
N ASN A 364 -15.46 -7.27 11.24
CA ASN A 364 -15.99 -8.53 11.77
C ASN A 364 -16.78 -9.34 10.73
N THR A 365 -17.39 -8.70 9.75
CA THR A 365 -18.06 -9.38 8.65
C THR A 365 -17.05 -10.16 7.82
N ALA A 366 -15.95 -9.52 7.43
CA ALA A 366 -14.83 -10.16 6.74
C ALA A 366 -14.26 -11.34 7.55
N ARG A 367 -13.99 -11.10 8.84
CA ARG A 367 -13.49 -12.15 9.75
C ARG A 367 -14.41 -13.37 9.79
N LYS A 368 -15.73 -13.16 9.88
CA LYS A 368 -16.73 -14.24 9.95
C LYS A 368 -16.89 -14.99 8.63
N SER A 369 -16.62 -14.35 7.49
CA SER A 369 -16.61 -15.02 6.19
C SER A 369 -15.32 -15.80 5.91
N GLY A 370 -14.35 -15.78 6.84
CA GLY A 370 -13.06 -16.44 6.66
C GLY A 370 -12.10 -15.70 5.72
N GLN A 371 -12.41 -14.43 5.39
CA GLN A 371 -11.57 -13.58 4.55
C GLN A 371 -10.84 -12.54 5.40
N ALA A 372 -9.70 -12.08 4.90
CA ALA A 372 -8.97 -10.98 5.51
C ALA A 372 -9.52 -9.62 5.04
N VAL A 373 -9.26 -8.59 5.84
CA VAL A 373 -9.53 -7.19 5.51
C VAL A 373 -8.25 -6.37 5.55
N LEU A 374 -8.04 -5.53 4.53
CA LEU A 374 -7.04 -4.47 4.56
C LEU A 374 -7.70 -3.17 5.00
N VAL A 375 -7.18 -2.55 6.07
CA VAL A 375 -7.54 -1.18 6.46
C VAL A 375 -6.39 -0.26 6.06
N HIS A 376 -6.66 0.70 5.16
CA HIS A 376 -5.63 1.60 4.65
C HIS A 376 -6.04 3.07 4.69
N CYS A 377 -5.02 3.92 4.71
CA CYS A 377 -5.15 5.35 4.41
C CYS A 377 -4.07 5.73 3.38
N LYS A 378 -3.60 6.99 3.33
CA LYS A 378 -2.48 7.37 2.45
C LYS A 378 -1.18 6.64 2.86
N MET A 379 -0.67 6.92 4.05
CA MET A 379 0.63 6.39 4.52
C MET A 379 0.53 5.15 5.41
N GLY A 380 -0.67 4.79 5.87
CA GLY A 380 -0.84 3.73 6.87
C GLY A 380 -0.28 4.11 8.25
N VAL A 381 -0.31 5.40 8.60
CA VAL A 381 0.33 5.96 9.81
C VAL A 381 -0.70 6.45 10.84
N SER A 382 -1.69 7.23 10.40
CA SER A 382 -2.63 7.96 11.28
C SER A 382 -4.07 7.46 11.13
N ARG A 383 -4.85 7.88 10.13
CA ARG A 383 -6.28 7.52 9.95
C ARG A 383 -6.61 6.02 10.05
N SER A 384 -5.96 5.19 9.23
CA SER A 384 -6.20 3.74 9.23
C SER A 384 -5.69 3.09 10.50
N ALA A 385 -4.55 3.56 11.04
CA ALA A 385 -4.00 3.07 12.28
C ALA A 385 -4.94 3.36 13.47
N SER A 386 -5.48 4.57 13.58
CA SER A 386 -6.49 4.93 14.59
C SER A 386 -7.69 4.01 14.55
N THR A 387 -8.19 3.72 13.34
CA THR A 387 -9.33 2.81 13.14
C THR A 387 -9.01 1.37 13.58
N VAL A 388 -7.80 0.89 13.25
CA VAL A 388 -7.33 -0.44 13.67
C VAL A 388 -7.10 -0.51 15.19
N ILE A 389 -6.58 0.54 15.82
CA ILE A 389 -6.42 0.62 17.27
C ILE A 389 -7.79 0.58 17.96
N ALA A 390 -8.75 1.38 17.50
CA ALA A 390 -10.12 1.36 18.01
C ALA A 390 -10.76 -0.03 17.87
N TYR A 391 -10.55 -0.70 16.73
CA TYR A 391 -10.98 -2.08 16.54
C TYR A 391 -10.32 -3.03 17.57
N ALA A 392 -9.01 -2.96 17.77
CA ALA A 392 -8.29 -3.80 18.71
C ALA A 392 -8.78 -3.59 20.16
N MET A 393 -8.97 -2.33 20.59
CA MET A 393 -9.53 -1.99 21.89
C MET A 393 -10.88 -2.68 22.12
N LYS A 394 -11.80 -2.54 21.16
CA LYS A 394 -13.14 -3.13 21.28
C LYS A 394 -13.13 -4.65 21.16
N GLN A 395 -12.33 -5.22 20.25
CA GLN A 395 -12.33 -6.65 19.95
C GLN A 395 -11.64 -7.49 21.03
N GLN A 396 -10.59 -6.94 21.65
CA GLN A 396 -9.80 -7.64 22.66
C GLN A 396 -10.07 -7.13 24.09
N HIS A 397 -10.98 -6.16 24.25
CA HIS A 397 -11.23 -5.47 25.51
C HIS A 397 -9.97 -4.83 26.11
N TRP A 398 -9.09 -4.32 25.25
CA TRP A 398 -7.84 -3.72 25.67
C TRP A 398 -7.98 -2.23 25.97
N PRO A 399 -7.28 -1.72 26.99
CA PRO A 399 -7.12 -0.29 27.17
C PRO A 399 -6.28 0.30 26.02
N LEU A 400 -6.41 1.62 25.82
CA LEU A 400 -5.78 2.33 24.69
C LEU A 400 -4.27 2.12 24.61
N ASP A 401 -3.57 2.22 25.74
CA ASP A 401 -2.11 2.06 25.83
C ASP A 401 -1.65 0.68 25.33
N VAL A 402 -2.36 -0.39 25.74
CA VAL A 402 -2.07 -1.76 25.30
C VAL A 402 -2.37 -1.94 23.81
N ALA A 403 -3.53 -1.47 23.34
CA ALA A 403 -3.90 -1.59 21.92
C ALA A 403 -2.96 -0.79 21.01
N LEU A 404 -2.58 0.42 21.41
CA LEU A 404 -1.64 1.26 20.69
C LEU A 404 -0.24 0.62 20.64
N ALA A 405 0.25 0.08 21.76
CA ALA A 405 1.52 -0.62 21.83
C ALA A 405 1.53 -1.87 20.93
N TYR A 406 0.46 -2.67 20.97
CA TYR A 406 0.32 -3.88 20.15
C TYR A 406 0.35 -3.59 18.64
N VAL A 407 -0.36 -2.55 18.21
CA VAL A 407 -0.39 -2.14 16.79
C VAL A 407 0.97 -1.54 16.38
N ARG A 408 1.61 -0.75 17.25
CA ARG A 408 2.96 -0.21 16.99
C ARG A 408 4.04 -1.27 16.92
N GLU A 409 3.95 -2.33 17.71
CA GLU A 409 4.87 -3.48 17.65
C GLU A 409 4.88 -4.10 16.24
N ARG A 410 3.70 -4.18 15.60
CA ARG A 410 3.54 -4.77 14.25
C ARG A 410 3.74 -3.76 13.13
N ARG A 411 3.51 -2.47 13.40
CA ARG A 411 3.75 -1.37 12.46
C ARG A 411 4.34 -0.18 13.20
N SER A 412 5.66 -0.15 13.29
CA SER A 412 6.43 0.81 14.10
C SER A 412 6.23 2.27 13.71
N ILE A 413 5.77 2.54 12.49
CA ILE A 413 5.49 3.90 11.99
C ILE A 413 4.14 4.47 12.47
N VAL A 414 3.31 3.68 13.17
CA VAL A 414 2.00 4.12 13.64
C VAL A 414 2.09 5.31 14.59
N LYS A 415 1.49 6.41 14.16
CA LYS A 415 1.46 7.71 14.84
C LYS A 415 0.16 8.44 14.47
N PRO A 416 -0.98 8.12 15.12
CA PRO A 416 -2.20 8.91 15.02
C PRO A 416 -1.92 10.39 15.28
N ASN A 417 -2.59 11.28 14.57
CA ASN A 417 -2.58 12.70 14.92
C ASN A 417 -3.24 12.93 16.31
N GLU A 418 -2.99 14.10 16.90
CA GLU A 418 -3.44 14.42 18.26
C GLU A 418 -4.97 14.42 18.40
N GLY A 419 -5.69 14.85 17.37
CA GLY A 419 -7.16 14.82 17.35
C GLY A 419 -7.71 13.39 17.42
N PHE A 420 -7.13 12.46 16.66
CA PHE A 420 -7.51 11.05 16.70
C PHE A 420 -7.09 10.37 17.99
N LEU A 421 -5.94 10.76 18.58
CA LEU A 421 -5.50 10.23 19.87
C LEU A 421 -6.48 10.62 20.99
N LYS A 422 -6.96 11.86 21.00
CA LYS A 422 -8.03 12.32 21.92
C LYS A 422 -9.32 11.53 21.70
N GLN A 423 -9.74 11.31 20.45
CA GLN A 423 -10.92 10.50 20.15
C GLN A 423 -10.78 9.05 20.63
N LEU A 424 -9.60 8.45 20.49
CA LEU A 424 -9.30 7.12 21.01
C LEU A 424 -9.40 7.07 22.54
N GLN A 425 -8.94 8.10 23.24
CA GLN A 425 -9.12 8.23 24.70
C GLN A 425 -10.61 8.31 25.08
N THR A 426 -11.38 9.15 24.37
CA THR A 426 -12.84 9.24 24.56
C THR A 426 -13.50 7.88 24.34
N TYR A 427 -13.11 7.16 23.29
CA TYR A 427 -13.64 5.84 23.00
C TYR A 427 -13.29 4.80 24.07
N SER A 428 -12.07 4.85 24.61
CA SER A 428 -11.68 4.03 25.75
C SER A 428 -12.64 4.22 26.93
N GLY A 429 -12.98 5.47 27.26
CA GLY A 429 -13.96 5.78 28.31
C GLY A 429 -15.36 5.23 28.00
N ILE A 430 -15.82 5.36 26.75
CA ILE A 430 -17.12 4.81 26.31
C ILE A 430 -17.15 3.28 26.45
N LEU A 431 -16.08 2.59 26.06
CA LEU A 431 -15.98 1.13 26.17
C LEU A 431 -15.96 0.68 27.64
N SER A 432 -15.20 1.37 28.50
CA SER A 432 -15.16 1.07 29.94
C SER A 432 -16.51 1.25 30.62
N ALA A 433 -17.25 2.32 30.30
CA ALA A 433 -18.59 2.56 30.85
C ALA A 433 -19.58 1.47 30.40
N ARG A 434 -19.51 1.04 29.13
CA ARG A 434 -20.35 -0.05 28.61
C ARG A 434 -20.07 -1.39 29.27
N SER A 435 -18.79 -1.71 29.52
CA SER A 435 -18.45 -2.91 30.29
C SER A 435 -19.02 -2.82 31.71
N GLY A 436 -18.89 -1.67 32.38
CA GLY A 436 -19.47 -1.39 33.70
C GLY A 436 -20.98 -1.64 33.79
N MET A 437 -21.75 -1.12 32.84
CA MET A 437 -23.21 -1.31 32.83
C MET A 437 -23.62 -2.77 32.62
N VAL A 438 -22.86 -3.55 31.85
CA VAL A 438 -23.16 -4.98 31.65
C VAL A 438 -22.89 -5.76 32.94
N VAL A 439 -21.81 -5.46 33.67
CA VAL A 439 -21.56 -6.09 34.97
C VAL A 439 -22.66 -5.73 35.98
N ASP A 440 -23.07 -4.46 36.03
CA ASP A 440 -24.18 -4.02 36.90
C ASP A 440 -25.48 -4.73 36.53
N LEU A 441 -25.85 -4.78 35.25
CA LEU A 441 -27.07 -5.47 34.81
C LEU A 441 -27.02 -6.98 35.11
N MET A 442 -25.87 -7.62 34.93
CA MET A 442 -25.67 -9.02 35.32
C MET A 442 -25.78 -9.21 36.83
N LEU A 443 -25.26 -8.27 37.64
CA LEU A 443 -25.39 -8.29 39.10
C LEU A 443 -26.84 -8.10 39.53
N TYR A 444 -27.58 -7.18 38.90
CA TYR A 444 -29.01 -6.98 39.13
C TYR A 444 -29.84 -8.20 38.74
N MET A 445 -29.54 -8.85 37.61
CA MET A 445 -30.21 -10.10 37.23
C MET A 445 -29.88 -11.24 38.20
N LEU A 446 -28.64 -11.32 38.69
CA LEU A 446 -28.24 -12.32 39.69
C LEU A 446 -28.93 -12.07 41.03
N LEU A 447 -28.97 -10.83 41.51
CA LEU A 447 -29.72 -10.41 42.70
C LEU A 447 -31.22 -10.70 42.55
N PHE A 448 -31.80 -10.44 41.38
CA PHE A 448 -33.20 -10.75 41.09
C PHE A 448 -33.47 -12.26 41.13
N LEU A 449 -32.59 -13.08 40.58
CA LEU A 449 -32.70 -14.54 40.66
C LEU A 449 -32.56 -15.07 42.09
N ILE A 450 -31.66 -14.49 42.89
CA ILE A 450 -31.52 -14.81 44.33
C ILE A 450 -32.82 -14.46 45.07
N LEU A 451 -33.35 -13.24 44.87
CA LEU A 451 -34.61 -12.82 45.50
C LEU A 451 -35.81 -13.66 45.06
N LEU A 452 -35.87 -14.08 43.80
CA LEU A 452 -36.86 -15.04 43.30
C LEU A 452 -36.75 -16.40 43.97
N SER A 453 -35.52 -16.87 44.21
CA SER A 453 -35.27 -18.14 44.90
C SER A 453 -35.71 -18.08 46.37
N ASP A 454 -35.42 -16.98 47.05
CA ASP A 454 -35.83 -16.74 48.45
C ASP A 454 -37.35 -16.57 48.56
N PHE A 455 -37.98 -15.87 47.61
CA PHE A 455 -39.43 -15.76 47.52
C PHE A 455 -40.10 -17.13 47.36
N TRP A 456 -39.61 -17.98 46.46
CA TRP A 456 -40.14 -19.33 46.29
C TRP A 456 -39.87 -20.24 47.49
N ALA A 457 -38.74 -20.09 48.17
CA ALA A 457 -38.47 -20.79 49.43
C ALA A 457 -39.45 -20.37 50.54
N HIS A 458 -39.77 -19.07 50.63
CA HIS A 458 -40.77 -18.55 51.56
C HIS A 458 -42.18 -19.04 51.24
N VAL A 459 -42.59 -19.04 49.96
CA VAL A 459 -43.88 -19.58 49.53
C VAL A 459 -44.01 -21.07 49.86
N ARG A 460 -42.94 -21.88 49.67
CA ARG A 460 -42.94 -23.29 50.09
C ARG A 460 -43.08 -23.45 51.61
N SER A 461 -42.44 -22.60 52.39
CA SER A 461 -42.57 -22.60 53.85
C SER A 461 -44.02 -22.30 54.29
N VAL A 462 -44.67 -21.30 53.69
CA VAL A 462 -46.06 -20.92 54.02
C VAL A 462 -47.07 -21.97 53.56
N VAL A 463 -46.89 -22.56 52.39
CA VAL A 463 -47.73 -23.65 51.88
C VAL A 463 -47.57 -24.93 52.72
N SER A 464 -46.39 -25.15 53.33
CA SER A 464 -46.16 -26.28 54.24
C SER A 464 -46.84 -26.12 55.60
N VAL A 465 -47.33 -24.93 55.97
CA VAL A 465 -47.99 -24.65 57.26
C VAL A 465 -49.52 -24.83 57.20
N HIS A 466 -50.13 -24.97 56.01
CA HIS A 466 -51.58 -25.18 55.84
C HIS A 466 -51.92 -26.53 55.18
N SER A 467 -51.59 -27.63 55.85
CA SER A 467 -52.24 -28.91 55.59
C SER A 467 -52.49 -29.69 56.89
N PRO A 468 -53.76 -29.89 57.29
CA PRO A 468 -54.16 -30.97 58.14
C PRO A 468 -55.05 -31.92 57.34
N PHE A 469 -54.49 -32.74 56.45
CA PHE A 469 -55.22 -33.89 55.92
C PHE A 469 -54.29 -35.10 55.74
N LYS A 470 -54.43 -36.07 56.64
CA LYS A 470 -53.97 -37.45 56.47
C LYS A 470 -54.86 -38.13 55.42
N PRO A 471 -54.30 -38.85 54.44
CA PRO A 471 -54.98 -39.98 53.83
C PRO A 471 -54.40 -41.30 54.35
N ALA A 472 -55.30 -42.27 54.49
CA ALA A 472 -55.06 -43.62 54.95
C ALA A 472 -54.22 -44.46 53.96
N ALA A 473 -53.53 -45.47 54.50
CA ALA A 473 -52.74 -46.45 53.77
C ALA A 473 -53.61 -47.41 52.93
N PRO A 474 -53.09 -47.98 51.83
CA PRO A 474 -53.57 -49.24 51.30
C PRO A 474 -52.55 -50.38 51.43
N GLN A 475 -53.12 -51.57 51.63
CA GLN A 475 -52.51 -52.86 51.93
C GLN A 475 -51.79 -53.52 50.73
N ARG A 476 -50.90 -54.47 51.06
CA ARG A 476 -50.25 -55.44 50.17
C ARG A 476 -51.24 -56.45 49.56
N THR A 477 -51.02 -56.85 48.31
CA THR A 477 -51.30 -58.19 47.72
C THR A 477 -50.65 -58.25 46.32
N LEU A 478 -49.55 -59.00 46.14
CA LEU A 478 -49.38 -60.39 45.65
C LEU A 478 -49.55 -60.63 44.12
N GLU A 479 -48.40 -60.95 43.50
CA GLU A 479 -48.08 -61.93 42.43
C GLU A 479 -49.03 -62.20 41.24
N ALA A 480 -48.47 -62.18 40.01
CA ALA A 480 -48.52 -63.33 39.09
C ALA A 480 -47.49 -63.21 37.92
N LYS A 481 -46.70 -64.27 37.75
CA LYS A 481 -45.81 -64.63 36.63
C LYS A 481 -46.55 -64.78 35.31
N ILE A 482 -45.92 -64.44 34.17
CA ILE A 482 -46.03 -65.21 32.91
C ILE A 482 -44.65 -65.24 32.20
N GLU A 483 -44.20 -66.46 31.92
CA GLU A 483 -42.94 -66.83 31.24
C GLU A 483 -43.01 -66.73 29.71
N ARG A 484 -41.82 -66.73 29.10
CA ARG A 484 -41.53 -66.83 27.66
C ARG A 484 -41.99 -68.17 27.06
N PRO A 485 -41.92 -68.31 25.73
CA PRO A 485 -40.98 -69.31 25.23
C PRO A 485 -40.09 -68.84 24.08
N ALA A 486 -38.94 -69.49 23.98
CA ALA A 486 -37.93 -69.34 22.95
C ALA A 486 -38.20 -70.26 21.74
N THR A 487 -37.70 -69.89 20.57
CA THR A 487 -37.23 -70.86 19.57
C THR A 487 -36.01 -70.31 18.83
N LYS A 488 -35.14 -71.25 18.48
CA LYS A 488 -33.73 -71.14 18.08
C LYS A 488 -33.63 -71.66 16.63
N VAL A 489 -32.47 -71.42 15.98
CA VAL A 489 -31.81 -72.15 14.86
C VAL A 489 -31.38 -71.13 13.77
N ARG A 490 -30.11 -70.74 13.56
CA ARG A 490 -28.83 -71.40 13.16
C ARG A 490 -28.58 -71.33 11.64
N GLY A 491 -27.38 -70.89 11.24
CA GLY A 491 -26.79 -70.94 9.89
C GLY A 491 -25.95 -69.68 9.60
N GLU A 492 -24.67 -69.63 9.96
CA GLU A 492 -23.49 -70.02 9.15
C GLU A 492 -23.31 -69.26 7.81
N GLY A 493 -22.16 -68.57 7.66
CA GLY A 493 -21.32 -68.73 6.47
C GLY A 493 -21.00 -67.51 5.58
N ARG A 494 -19.71 -67.11 5.62
CA ARG A 494 -18.83 -66.56 4.54
C ARG A 494 -19.13 -65.14 4.02
N ASP A 495 -18.20 -64.19 4.12
CA ASP A 495 -16.89 -64.03 3.44
C ASP A 495 -17.02 -63.69 1.94
N GLY A 496 -16.45 -62.55 1.50
CA GLY A 496 -16.45 -62.17 0.08
C GLY A 496 -16.32 -60.68 -0.30
N ARG A 497 -15.13 -60.11 -0.06
CA ARG A 497 -14.35 -59.21 -0.96
C ARG A 497 -15.01 -58.29 -2.03
N LYS A 498 -14.58 -57.01 -1.94
CA LYS A 498 -13.87 -56.15 -2.92
C LYS A 498 -14.52 -55.62 -4.22
N ALA A 499 -14.13 -54.36 -4.45
CA ALA A 499 -13.92 -53.61 -5.70
C ALA A 499 -15.19 -53.06 -6.36
N ARG A 500 -15.24 -51.79 -6.78
CA ARG A 500 -14.19 -50.95 -7.38
C ARG A 500 -14.07 -49.56 -6.77
#